data_AF-A0A955DVJ9-F1
#
_entry.id   AF-A0A955DVJ9-F1
#
_cell.length_a   1.000
_cell.length_b   1.000
_cell.length_c   1.000
_cell.angle_alpha   90.00
_cell.angle_beta   90.00
_cell.angle_gamma   90.00
#
_symmetry.space_group_name_H-M   'P 1'
#
loop_
_entity.id
_entity.type
_entity.pdbx_description
1 polymer ?
#
loop_
_entity_poly.entity_id
_entity_poly.type
_entity_poly.pdbx_seq_one_letter_code
_entity_poly.pdbx_strand_id
1 'polypeptide(L)'
;MNPQAWTFVMVGLTFSLYIGIAVWSRARSTRDFYVAGKGVHPLANGMATAADWMSAASFLGMAGLISFSGYDGSVYLMGWTGGFVLLAMLLAPYLRKFGKYTVPDF
;
A
#
# COMPACT_ATOMS: atom_id res chain seq x y z
N MET A 1 21.22 12.02 20.83
CA MET A 1 21.59 11.03 19.80
C MET A 1 21.57 11.71 18.43
N ASN A 2 22.55 11.41 17.56
CA ASN A 2 22.64 11.94 16.20
C ASN A 2 21.44 11.45 15.34
N PRO A 3 20.81 12.29 14.49
CA PRO A 3 19.80 11.87 13.52
C PRO A 3 20.12 10.57 12.77
N GLN A 4 21.37 10.37 12.35
CA GLN A 4 21.78 9.17 11.63
C GLN A 4 21.65 7.90 12.49
N ALA A 5 21.92 8.00 13.80
CA ALA A 5 21.75 6.88 14.72
C ALA A 5 20.26 6.51 14.87
N TRP A 6 19.37 7.50 14.91
CA TRP A 6 17.92 7.26 14.91
C TRP A 6 17.44 6.59 13.63
N THR A 7 17.96 7.00 12.46
CA THR A 7 17.64 6.36 11.19
C THR A 7 17.97 4.87 11.22
N PHE A 8 19.18 4.50 11.65
CA PHE A 8 19.57 3.08 11.70
C PHE A 8 18.73 2.28 12.68
N VAL A 9 18.39 2.85 13.84
CA VAL A 9 17.51 2.18 14.82
C VAL A 9 16.13 1.93 14.23
N MET A 10 15.50 2.94 13.61
CA MET A 10 14.15 2.81 13.06
C MET A 10 14.10 1.84 11.87
N VAL A 11 15.08 1.93 10.96
CA VAL A 11 15.20 1.00 9.83
C VAL A 11 15.45 -0.42 10.34
N GLY A 12 16.40 -0.60 11.26
CA GLY A 12 16.71 -1.91 11.83
C GLY A 12 15.51 -2.54 12.53
N LEU A 13 14.77 -1.78 13.33
CA LEU A 13 13.57 -2.26 14.04
C LEU A 13 12.45 -2.66 13.08
N THR A 14 12.14 -1.81 12.10
CA THR A 14 11.07 -2.09 11.13
C THR A 14 11.38 -3.33 10.28
N PHE A 15 12.59 -3.44 9.74
CA PHE A 15 13.01 -4.63 8.98
C PHE A 15 13.00 -5.88 9.85
N SER A 16 13.52 -5.81 11.07
CA SER A 16 13.53 -6.96 11.99
C SER A 16 12.12 -7.44 12.32
N LEU A 17 11.19 -6.51 12.56
CA LEU A 17 9.79 -6.82 12.78
C LEU A 17 9.17 -7.52 11.57
N TYR A 18 9.31 -6.95 10.36
CA TYR A 18 8.75 -7.55 9.15
C TYR A 18 9.34 -8.92 8.81
N ILE A 19 10.65 -9.09 8.99
CA ILE A 19 11.32 -10.39 8.82
C ILE A 19 10.78 -11.40 9.85
N GLY A 20 10.65 -10.99 11.12
CA GLY A 20 10.06 -11.82 12.16
C GLY A 20 8.64 -12.28 11.82
N ILE A 21 7.79 -11.35 11.36
CA ILE A 21 6.44 -11.67 10.87
C ILE A 21 6.51 -12.64 9.70
N ALA A 22 7.35 -12.38 8.69
CA ALA A 22 7.47 -13.24 7.51
C ALA A 22 7.90 -14.68 7.83
N VAL A 23 8.77 -14.85 8.83
CA VAL A 23 9.17 -16.18 9.32
C VAL A 23 8.02 -16.86 10.07
N TRP A 24 7.30 -16.13 10.92
CA TRP A 24 6.18 -16.66 11.70
C TRP A 24 4.96 -17.01 10.84
N SER A 25 4.65 -16.20 9.83
CA SER A 25 3.47 -16.33 8.96
C SER A 25 3.80 -16.98 7.61
N ARG A 26 4.75 -17.93 7.58
CA ARG A 26 5.21 -18.55 6.33
C ARG A 26 4.06 -19.25 5.59
N ALA A 27 3.80 -18.82 4.35
CA ALA A 27 2.77 -19.40 3.49
C ALA A 27 3.11 -20.85 3.08
N ARG A 28 2.08 -21.71 3.01
CA ARG A 28 2.22 -23.12 2.64
C ARG A 28 1.66 -23.46 1.25
N SER A 29 0.89 -22.54 0.66
CA SER A 29 0.33 -22.70 -0.67
C SER A 29 0.31 -21.37 -1.43
N THR A 30 0.20 -21.44 -2.76
CA THR A 30 0.05 -20.27 -3.64
C THR A 30 -1.13 -19.40 -3.25
N ARG A 31 -2.25 -20.01 -2.84
CA ARG A 31 -3.45 -19.28 -2.40
C ARG A 31 -3.23 -18.55 -1.07
N ASP A 32 -2.48 -19.14 -0.15
CA ASP A 32 -2.13 -18.48 1.11
C ASP A 32 -1.18 -17.31 0.85
N PHE A 33 -0.26 -17.47 -0.10
CA PHE A 33 0.70 -16.44 -0.45
C PHE A 33 0.04 -15.22 -1.16
N TYR A 34 -0.80 -15.45 -2.17
CA TYR A 34 -1.34 -14.36 -2.98
C TYR A 34 -2.61 -13.71 -2.43
N VAL A 35 -3.46 -14.46 -1.71
CA VAL A 35 -4.76 -13.94 -1.24
C VAL A 35 -5.02 -14.20 0.24
N ALA A 36 -4.00 -14.62 1.01
CA ALA A 36 -4.13 -14.92 2.44
C ALA A 36 -5.32 -15.84 2.74
N GLY A 37 -5.56 -16.84 1.87
CA GLY A 37 -6.68 -17.77 2.00
C GLY A 37 -8.08 -17.16 1.81
N LYS A 38 -8.19 -15.85 1.53
CA LYS A 38 -9.41 -15.01 1.62
C LYS A 38 -9.94 -14.83 3.06
N GLY A 39 -9.06 -14.94 4.06
CA GLY A 39 -9.42 -14.84 5.49
C GLY A 39 -9.33 -13.43 6.09
N VAL A 40 -8.78 -12.45 5.37
CA VAL A 40 -8.59 -11.08 5.89
C VAL A 40 -9.91 -10.31 5.87
N HIS A 41 -10.25 -9.68 6.99
CA HIS A 41 -11.47 -8.86 7.10
C HIS A 41 -11.47 -7.73 6.06
N PRO A 42 -12.59 -7.44 5.37
CA PRO A 42 -12.63 -6.43 4.30
C PRO A 42 -12.12 -5.05 4.71
N LEU A 43 -12.42 -4.60 5.93
CA LEU A 43 -11.91 -3.31 6.44
C LEU A 43 -10.38 -3.31 6.59
N ALA A 44 -9.81 -4.40 7.13
CA ALA A 44 -8.36 -4.53 7.28
C ALA A 44 -7.67 -4.60 5.91
N ASN A 45 -8.25 -5.33 4.97
CA ASN A 45 -7.74 -5.41 3.61
C ASN A 45 -7.81 -4.04 2.89
N GLY A 46 -8.91 -3.31 3.08
CA GLY A 46 -9.08 -1.95 2.55
C GLY A 46 -8.07 -0.96 3.13
N MET A 47 -7.83 -0.99 4.44
CA MET A 47 -6.79 -0.19 5.08
C MET A 47 -5.39 -0.55 4.57
N ALA A 48 -5.09 -1.84 4.39
CA ALA A 48 -3.81 -2.27 3.82
C ALA A 48 -3.63 -1.77 2.39
N THR A 49 -4.66 -1.85 1.55
CA THR A 49 -4.60 -1.33 0.17
C THR A 49 -4.42 0.20 0.16
N ALA A 50 -5.09 0.92 1.06
CA ALA A 50 -4.92 2.37 1.18
C ALA A 50 -3.51 2.76 1.68
N ALA A 51 -2.93 1.96 2.58
CA ALA A 51 -1.55 2.16 3.03
C ALA A 51 -0.54 1.90 1.91
N ASP A 52 -0.71 0.81 1.15
CA ASP A 52 0.15 0.47 0.01
C ASP A 52 0.03 1.49 -1.14
N TRP A 53 -1.14 2.10 -1.31
CA TRP A 53 -1.35 3.22 -2.22
C TRP A 53 -0.52 4.45 -1.82
N MET A 54 -0.22 4.61 -0.52
CA MET A 54 0.56 5.73 0.01
C MET A 54 2.05 5.42 0.08
N SER A 55 2.77 5.85 -0.94
CA SER A 55 4.24 5.79 -0.96
C SER A 55 4.90 7.05 -0.39
N ALA A 56 6.20 6.97 -0.07
CA ALA A 56 6.99 8.14 0.32
C ALA A 56 7.02 9.20 -0.79
N ALA A 57 7.07 8.77 -2.06
CA ALA A 57 7.01 9.67 -3.21
C ALA A 57 5.67 10.41 -3.26
N SER A 58 4.56 9.70 -3.00
CA SER A 58 3.23 10.31 -2.93
C SER A 58 3.15 11.32 -1.79
N PHE A 59 3.59 10.96 -0.59
CA PHE A 59 3.51 11.86 0.58
C PHE A 59 4.37 13.12 0.41
N LEU A 60 5.66 12.95 0.11
CA LEU A 60 6.60 14.08 -0.05
C LEU A 60 6.31 14.88 -1.31
N GLY A 61 5.93 14.21 -2.40
CA GLY A 61 5.58 14.86 -3.67
C GLY A 61 4.35 15.75 -3.52
N MET A 62 3.31 15.28 -2.84
CA MET A 62 2.12 16.09 -2.57
C MET A 62 2.42 17.26 -1.63
N ALA A 63 3.21 17.03 -0.57
CA ALA A 63 3.64 18.11 0.33
C ALA A 63 4.44 19.18 -0.42
N GLY A 64 5.37 18.77 -1.29
CA GLY A 64 6.13 19.69 -2.14
C GLY A 64 5.24 20.45 -3.11
N LEU A 65 4.34 19.75 -3.82
CA LEU A 65 3.43 20.36 -4.79
C LEU A 65 2.54 21.42 -4.13
N ILE A 66 1.94 21.11 -2.97
CA ILE A 66 1.14 22.07 -2.22
C ILE A 66 2.00 23.23 -1.68
N SER A 67 3.23 22.96 -1.25
CA SER A 67 4.14 24.01 -0.80
C SER A 67 4.49 25.03 -1.89
N PHE A 68 4.54 24.62 -3.16
CA PHE A 68 4.85 25.51 -4.27
C PHE A 68 3.62 26.11 -4.96
N SER A 69 2.52 25.35 -5.05
CA SER A 69 1.31 25.73 -5.79
C SER A 69 0.16 26.17 -4.89
N GLY A 70 0.31 26.10 -3.56
CA GLY A 70 -0.73 26.47 -2.61
C GLY A 70 -1.97 25.59 -2.71
N TYR A 71 -3.14 26.17 -2.44
CA TYR A 71 -4.43 25.45 -2.45
C TYR A 71 -4.76 24.84 -3.82
N ASP A 72 -4.33 25.47 -4.92
CA ASP A 72 -4.57 24.95 -6.27
C ASP A 72 -3.90 23.59 -6.47
N GLY A 73 -2.82 23.30 -5.74
CA GLY A 73 -2.19 21.99 -5.73
C GLY A 73 -3.06 20.87 -5.13
N SER A 74 -4.07 21.21 -4.32
CA SER A 74 -4.97 20.23 -3.70
C SER A 74 -5.87 19.50 -4.70
N VAL A 75 -6.05 20.04 -5.91
CA VAL A 75 -6.80 19.35 -6.97
C VAL A 75 -6.12 18.05 -7.39
N TYR A 76 -4.78 17.99 -7.32
CA TYR A 76 -4.03 16.76 -7.53
C TYR A 76 -4.32 15.74 -6.44
N LEU A 77 -4.52 16.17 -5.18
CA LEU A 77 -4.84 15.27 -4.07
C LEU A 77 -6.21 14.61 -4.31
N MET A 78 -7.19 15.42 -4.69
CA MET A 78 -8.54 14.97 -4.99
C MET A 78 -8.58 14.07 -6.23
N GLY A 79 -7.90 14.46 -7.32
CA GLY A 79 -7.84 13.67 -8.54
C GLY A 79 -7.12 12.34 -8.35
N TRP A 80 -5.98 12.35 -7.66
CA TRP A 80 -5.18 11.16 -7.36
C TRP A 80 -5.95 10.16 -6.48
N THR A 81 -6.48 10.64 -5.34
CA THR A 81 -7.22 9.79 -4.40
C THR A 81 -8.55 9.33 -4.97
N GLY A 82 -9.28 10.23 -5.65
CA GLY A 82 -10.53 9.90 -6.33
C GLY A 82 -10.32 8.88 -7.45
N GLY A 83 -9.27 9.04 -8.26
CA GLY A 83 -8.90 8.09 -9.31
C GLY A 83 -8.61 6.70 -8.77
N PHE A 84 -7.89 6.59 -7.65
CA PHE A 84 -7.67 5.32 -6.96
C PHE A 84 -8.97 4.65 -6.52
N VAL A 85 -9.88 5.41 -5.90
CA VAL A 85 -11.18 4.90 -5.45
C VAL A 85 -12.02 4.42 -6.65
N LEU A 86 -12.03 5.18 -7.74
CA LEU A 86 -12.72 4.79 -8.98
C LEU A 86 -12.12 3.51 -9.55
N LEU A 87 -10.80 3.40 -9.65
CA LEU A 87 -10.14 2.17 -10.10
C LEU A 87 -10.47 0.99 -9.19
N ALA A 88 -10.42 1.17 -7.87
CA ALA A 88 -10.75 0.13 -6.91
C ALA A 88 -12.21 -0.36 -7.05
N MET A 89 -13.16 0.54 -7.27
CA MET A 89 -14.58 0.17 -7.41
C MET A 89 -14.91 -0.39 -8.80
N LEU A 90 -14.30 0.14 -9.85
CA LEU A 90 -14.66 -0.19 -11.23
C LEU A 90 -13.83 -1.32 -11.82
N LEU A 91 -12.57 -1.51 -11.41
CA LEU A 91 -11.68 -2.53 -11.97
C LEU A 91 -11.55 -3.76 -11.07
N ALA A 92 -11.42 -3.57 -9.75
CA ALA A 92 -11.19 -4.68 -8.83
C ALA A 92 -12.27 -5.78 -8.87
N PRO A 93 -13.58 -5.49 -9.09
CA PRO A 93 -14.58 -6.54 -9.24
C PRO A 93 -14.35 -7.46 -10.44
N TYR A 94 -13.83 -6.94 -11.56
CA TYR A 94 -13.53 -7.72 -12.76
C TYR A 94 -12.29 -8.60 -12.56
N LEU A 95 -11.23 -8.02 -11.99
CA LEU A 95 -10.03 -8.78 -11.62
C LEU A 95 -10.36 -9.93 -10.65
N ARG A 96 -11.24 -9.68 -9.66
CA ARG A 96 -11.70 -10.71 -8.73
C ARG A 96 -12.49 -11.83 -9.41
N LYS A 97 -13.29 -11.52 -10.43
CA LYS A 97 -14.06 -12.51 -11.21
C LYS A 97 -13.17 -13.36 -12.12
N PHE A 98 -12.07 -12.81 -12.61
CA PHE A 98 -11.13 -13.50 -13.51
C PHE A 98 -10.39 -14.68 -12.85
N GLY A 99 -10.20 -14.64 -11.52
CA GLY A 99 -9.76 -15.80 -10.76
C GLY A 99 -8.26 -16.14 -10.85
N LYS A 100 -7.46 -15.29 -11.49
CA LYS A 100 -5.99 -15.34 -11.43
C LYS A 100 -5.44 -14.43 -10.34
N TYR A 101 -4.16 -14.61 -10.01
CA TYR A 101 -3.51 -13.91 -8.90
C TYR A 101 -2.72 -12.68 -9.33
N THR A 102 -2.31 -12.61 -10.59
CA THR A 102 -1.49 -11.50 -11.11
C THR A 102 -2.20 -10.75 -12.23
N VAL A 103 -1.86 -9.47 -12.40
CA VAL A 103 -2.41 -8.64 -13.48
C VAL A 103 -1.94 -9.10 -14.87
N PRO A 104 -0.69 -9.52 -15.10
CA PRO A 104 -0.28 -10.03 -16.41
C PRO A 104 -1.03 -11.29 -16.86
N ASP A 105 -1.62 -12.04 -15.93
CA ASP A 105 -2.48 -13.17 -16.29
C ASP A 105 -3.85 -12.72 -16.83
N PHE A 106 -4.29 -11.48 -16.52
CA PHE A 106 -5.57 -10.87 -16.90
C PHE A 106 -5.50 -10.17 -18.25
#